data_AF-A0A2V8GQ07-F1
#
_entry.id   AF-A0A2V8GQ07-F1
#
_cell.length_a   1.000
_cell.length_b   1.000
_cell.length_c   1.000
_cell.angle_alpha   90.00
_cell.angle_beta   90.00
_cell.angle_gamma   90.00
#
_symmetry.space_group_name_H-M   'P 1'
#
loop_
_entity.id
_entity.type
_entity.pdbx_description
1 polymer ?
#
loop_
_entity_poly.entity_id
_entity_poly.type
_entity_poly.pdbx_seq_one_letter_code
_entity_poly.pdbx_strand_id
1 'polypeptide(L)'
;HNEFISYPNSFDQIRFANVRQAFEMGAVGVGATIYFGSEESKRQLQEVTEMFHQAHELGMCTVLWCYLRNAAFKTKDADYHLAADLTGQANHLGVTIEADIIKQKLPETNGGFTALNFGKTSKKIYSDLTTTHPIDMTRYQVANCYMGRIGLINSGGASAGESDLKEAVKTAVINKRAGGMGLISGRKAFQRPLAEGVRLLNAIQDVYLSPDVTIA
;
A
#
# COMPACT_ATOMS: atom_id res chain seq x y z
N HIS A 1 4.70 3.60 16.82
CA HIS A 1 3.78 4.65 16.34
C HIS A 1 3.57 5.64 17.47
N ASN A 2 3.83 6.92 17.20
CA ASN A 2 3.55 8.07 18.08
C ASN A 2 2.10 8.08 18.60
N GLU A 3 1.15 7.58 17.81
CA GLU A 3 -0.28 7.66 18.15
C GLU A 3 -0.75 6.78 19.32
N PHE A 4 0.06 5.85 19.85
CA PHE A 4 -0.38 5.00 20.97
C PHE A 4 -0.52 5.74 22.32
N ILE A 5 -0.17 7.02 22.37
CA ILE A 5 -0.29 7.89 23.53
C ILE A 5 -1.13 9.15 23.27
N SER A 6 -1.81 9.22 22.12
CA SER A 6 -2.68 10.33 21.72
C SER A 6 -4.15 9.98 21.92
N TYR A 7 -4.97 10.92 22.41
CA TYR A 7 -6.43 10.77 22.47
C TYR A 7 -7.15 12.08 22.14
N PRO A 8 -8.09 12.11 21.16
CA PRO A 8 -8.42 10.99 20.26
C PRO A 8 -7.24 10.64 19.35
N ASN A 9 -7.25 9.42 18.80
CA ASN A 9 -6.24 9.01 17.82
C ASN A 9 -6.27 9.97 16.61
N SER A 10 -5.09 10.42 16.19
CA SER A 10 -4.94 11.24 14.99
C SER A 10 -4.22 10.45 13.89
N PHE A 11 -4.18 11.00 12.68
CA PHE A 11 -3.43 10.42 11.56
C PHE A 11 -2.31 11.37 11.16
N ASP A 12 -1.38 11.56 12.10
CA ASP A 12 -0.17 12.34 11.88
C ASP A 12 1.10 11.47 11.96
N GLN A 13 1.87 11.42 10.86
CA GLN A 13 3.22 10.88 10.90
C GLN A 13 4.22 12.00 11.12
N ILE A 14 4.99 11.84 12.20
CA ILE A 14 6.10 12.71 12.52
C ILE A 14 7.42 12.01 12.22
N ARG A 15 8.37 12.77 11.70
CA ARG A 15 9.71 12.30 11.40
C ARG A 15 10.58 12.32 12.67
N PHE A 16 11.19 11.18 13.00
CA PHE A 16 12.12 11.07 14.14
C PHE A 16 13.59 11.19 13.76
N ALA A 17 13.94 10.86 12.52
CA ALA A 17 15.31 10.88 12.00
C ALA A 17 15.30 11.44 10.57
N ASN A 18 16.42 11.98 10.10
CA ASN A 18 16.57 12.42 8.71
C ASN A 18 17.17 11.32 7.81
N VAL A 19 17.11 11.52 6.49
CA VAL A 19 17.59 10.55 5.50
C VAL A 19 19.10 10.31 5.64
N ARG A 20 19.87 11.36 5.94
CA ARG A 20 21.33 11.26 6.13
C ARG A 20 21.70 10.31 7.28
N GLN A 21 20.97 10.36 8.39
CA GLN A 21 21.16 9.43 9.50
C GLN A 21 20.89 7.98 9.06
N ALA A 22 19.83 7.74 8.27
CA ALA A 22 19.57 6.40 7.74
C ALA A 22 20.69 5.91 6.82
N PHE A 23 21.21 6.77 5.95
CA PHE A 23 22.37 6.49 5.10
C PHE A 23 23.62 6.14 5.92
N GLU A 24 23.94 6.94 6.93
CA GLU A 24 25.10 6.73 7.81
C GLU A 24 25.01 5.44 8.63
N MET A 25 23.79 4.96 8.91
CA MET A 25 23.54 3.66 9.54
C MET A 25 23.68 2.46 8.57
N GLY A 26 23.90 2.71 7.27
CA GLY A 26 24.02 1.68 6.24
C GLY A 26 22.68 1.19 5.69
N ALA A 27 21.59 1.96 5.85
CA ALA A 27 20.33 1.61 5.20
C ALA A 27 20.46 1.70 3.68
N VAL A 28 19.81 0.77 2.96
CA VAL A 28 19.76 0.77 1.48
C VAL A 28 18.57 1.57 0.93
N GLY A 29 17.69 2.04 1.81
CA GLY A 29 16.48 2.76 1.46
C GLY A 29 15.80 3.39 2.66
N VAL A 30 14.86 4.30 2.38
CA VAL A 30 14.01 4.94 3.39
C VAL A 30 12.54 4.65 3.11
N GLY A 31 11.77 4.50 4.20
CA GLY A 31 10.33 4.29 4.14
C GLY A 31 9.58 5.45 4.77
N ALA A 32 8.48 5.87 4.15
CA ALA A 32 7.59 6.88 4.71
C ALA A 32 6.12 6.47 4.60
N THR A 33 5.26 7.09 5.39
CA THR A 33 3.81 6.87 5.33
C THR A 33 3.11 8.21 5.19
N ILE A 34 2.20 8.31 4.22
CA ILE A 34 1.27 9.43 4.10
C ILE A 34 -0.14 8.91 4.38
N TYR A 35 -0.87 9.63 5.23
CA TYR A 35 -2.28 9.37 5.53
C TYR A 35 -3.20 10.24 4.68
N PHE A 36 -3.28 9.96 3.37
CA PHE A 36 -4.13 10.71 2.44
C PHE A 36 -5.58 10.83 2.93
N GLY A 37 -6.09 12.06 2.94
CA GLY A 37 -7.43 12.38 3.44
C GLY A 37 -7.49 12.80 4.90
N SER A 38 -6.38 12.70 5.65
CA SER A 38 -6.24 13.31 6.98
C SER A 38 -5.91 14.80 6.85
N GLU A 39 -6.12 15.55 7.94
CA GLU A 39 -5.82 16.98 8.02
C GLU A 39 -4.34 17.27 7.70
N GLU A 40 -3.43 16.48 8.27
CA GLU A 40 -1.98 16.63 8.13
C GLU A 40 -1.41 16.10 6.80
N SER A 41 -2.23 15.48 5.96
CA SER A 41 -1.75 14.79 4.76
C SER A 41 -1.00 15.67 3.77
N LYS A 42 -1.34 16.97 3.68
CA LYS A 42 -0.63 17.94 2.81
C LYS A 42 0.78 18.23 3.30
N ARG A 43 0.97 18.35 4.62
CA ARG A 43 2.28 18.54 5.25
C ARG A 43 3.15 17.31 5.04
N GLN A 44 2.60 16.13 5.33
CA GLN A 44 3.28 14.84 5.11
C GLN A 44 3.69 14.66 3.65
N LEU A 45 2.85 15.07 2.68
CA LEU A 45 3.21 15.01 1.26
C LEU A 45 4.45 15.85 0.94
N GLN A 46 4.54 17.08 1.44
CA GLN A 46 5.69 17.96 1.21
C GLN A 46 6.95 17.41 1.89
N GLU A 47 6.84 17.03 3.17
CA GLU A 47 7.95 16.46 3.93
C GLU A 47 8.52 15.20 3.27
N VAL A 48 7.65 14.30 2.80
CA VAL A 48 8.08 13.07 2.13
C VAL A 48 8.68 13.35 0.76
N THR A 49 8.18 14.35 0.02
CA THR A 49 8.79 14.78 -1.26
C THR A 49 10.25 15.20 -1.06
N GLU A 50 10.53 16.03 -0.04
CA GLU A 50 11.89 16.46 0.29
C GLU A 50 12.77 15.28 0.73
N MET A 51 12.22 14.37 1.53
CA MET A 51 12.94 13.17 1.98
C MET A 51 13.30 12.24 0.82
N PHE A 52 12.38 12.02 -0.12
CA PHE A 52 12.61 11.10 -1.23
C PHE A 52 13.63 11.69 -2.22
N HIS A 53 13.55 12.99 -2.47
CA HIS A 53 14.58 13.70 -3.23
C HIS A 53 15.98 13.53 -2.61
N GLN A 54 16.10 13.77 -1.29
CA GLN A 54 17.36 13.58 -0.57
C GLN A 54 17.84 12.11 -0.58
N ALA A 55 16.92 11.15 -0.52
CA ALA A 55 17.27 9.73 -0.61
C ALA A 55 17.85 9.37 -1.98
N HIS A 56 17.27 9.90 -3.05
CA HIS A 56 17.77 9.72 -4.41
C HIS A 56 19.13 10.39 -4.63
N GLU A 57 19.37 11.59 -4.06
CA GLU A 57 20.70 12.22 -4.08
C GLU A 57 21.79 11.34 -3.42
N LEU A 58 21.40 10.52 -2.44
CA LEU A 58 22.28 9.58 -1.74
C LEU A 58 22.29 8.17 -2.37
N GLY A 59 21.56 7.94 -3.47
CA GLY A 59 21.47 6.64 -4.14
C GLY A 59 20.67 5.58 -3.37
N MET A 60 19.75 5.99 -2.52
CA MET A 60 18.91 5.11 -1.68
C MET A 60 17.53 4.87 -2.31
N CYS A 61 16.97 3.67 -2.12
CA CYS A 61 15.61 3.32 -2.55
C CYS A 61 14.54 3.96 -1.66
N THR A 62 13.40 4.36 -2.22
CA THR A 62 12.28 4.95 -1.47
C THR A 62 11.04 4.07 -1.48
N VAL A 63 10.43 3.87 -0.31
CA VAL A 63 9.21 3.07 -0.16
C VAL A 63 8.11 3.90 0.50
N LEU A 64 6.97 4.05 -0.17
CA LEU A 64 5.87 4.87 0.34
C LEU A 64 4.62 4.07 0.63
N TRP A 65 4.15 4.17 1.87
CA TRP A 65 2.84 3.67 2.27
C TRP A 65 1.79 4.75 2.01
N CYS A 66 0.92 4.51 1.04
CA CYS A 66 -0.15 5.44 0.66
C CYS A 66 -1.45 5.08 1.37
N TYR A 67 -1.62 5.42 2.64
CA TYR A 67 -2.84 5.03 3.37
C TYR A 67 -3.93 6.07 3.27
N LEU A 68 -5.14 5.67 2.87
CA LEU A 68 -6.31 6.51 3.03
C LEU A 68 -6.69 6.59 4.51
N ARG A 69 -7.03 7.78 5.00
CA ARG A 69 -7.54 8.04 6.35
C ARG A 69 -8.53 9.18 6.35
N ASN A 70 -9.81 8.87 6.42
CA ASN A 70 -10.85 9.87 6.61
C ASN A 70 -12.10 9.19 7.22
N ALA A 71 -12.64 9.74 8.29
CA ALA A 71 -13.81 9.14 8.96
C ALA A 71 -15.01 8.95 8.02
N ALA A 72 -15.18 9.84 7.02
CA ALA A 72 -16.25 9.76 6.05
C ALA A 72 -16.11 8.58 5.07
N PHE A 73 -14.92 8.01 4.90
CA PHE A 73 -14.70 6.94 3.92
C PHE A 73 -15.26 5.59 4.38
N LYS A 74 -15.63 5.47 5.66
CA LYS A 74 -16.37 4.31 6.16
C LYS A 74 -17.84 4.65 6.24
N THR A 75 -18.65 4.03 5.38
CA THR A 75 -20.11 4.20 5.36
C THR A 75 -20.79 2.96 5.95
N LYS A 76 -22.13 2.98 5.95
CA LYS A 76 -22.93 1.80 6.29
C LYS A 76 -22.77 0.67 5.27
N ASP A 77 -22.46 1.02 4.03
CA ASP A 77 -22.43 0.08 2.91
C ASP A 77 -21.04 -0.55 2.72
N ALA A 78 -19.96 0.23 2.89
CA ALA A 78 -18.61 -0.23 2.65
C ALA A 78 -17.54 0.60 3.38
N ASP A 79 -16.33 0.03 3.45
CA ASP A 79 -15.11 0.72 3.87
C ASP A 79 -14.30 1.17 2.64
N TYR A 80 -14.53 2.39 2.18
CA TYR A 80 -13.88 2.94 0.99
C TYR A 80 -12.42 3.33 1.21
N HIS A 81 -11.86 3.16 2.42
CA HIS A 81 -10.41 3.21 2.59
C HIS A 81 -9.69 2.11 1.78
N LEU A 82 -10.41 1.08 1.34
CA LEU A 82 -9.93 -0.03 0.52
C LEU A 82 -10.48 0.02 -0.92
N ALA A 83 -11.02 1.15 -1.35
CA ALA A 83 -11.56 1.31 -2.69
C ALA A 83 -10.42 1.41 -3.72
N ALA A 84 -10.49 0.60 -4.78
CA ALA A 84 -9.44 0.56 -5.81
C ALA A 84 -9.22 1.92 -6.50
N ASP A 85 -10.28 2.68 -6.76
CA ASP A 85 -10.21 4.03 -7.33
C ASP A 85 -9.51 5.04 -6.42
N LEU A 86 -9.91 5.10 -5.13
CA LEU A 86 -9.32 6.02 -4.17
C LEU A 86 -7.88 5.67 -3.83
N THR A 87 -7.61 4.38 -3.60
CA THR A 87 -6.25 3.89 -3.30
C THR A 87 -5.34 4.03 -4.51
N GLY A 88 -5.86 3.83 -5.72
CA GLY A 88 -5.15 4.11 -6.98
C GLY A 88 -4.72 5.58 -7.07
N GLN A 89 -5.61 6.53 -6.77
CA GLN A 89 -5.24 7.94 -6.77
C GLN A 89 -4.14 8.26 -5.74
N ALA A 90 -4.20 7.68 -4.54
CA ALA A 90 -3.15 7.84 -3.54
C ALA A 90 -1.81 7.23 -3.99
N ASN A 91 -1.84 6.09 -4.68
CA ASN A 91 -0.65 5.48 -5.27
C ASN A 91 -0.04 6.40 -6.34
N HIS A 92 -0.86 6.99 -7.22
CA HIS A 92 -0.39 7.90 -8.26
C HIS A 92 0.31 9.14 -7.69
N LEU A 93 -0.26 9.73 -6.63
CA LEU A 93 0.39 10.82 -5.91
C LEU A 93 1.73 10.39 -5.31
N GLY A 94 1.79 9.19 -4.73
CA GLY A 94 3.03 8.64 -4.20
C GLY A 94 4.12 8.45 -5.26
N VAL A 95 3.74 7.93 -6.43
CA VAL A 95 4.65 7.78 -7.57
C VAL A 95 5.15 9.14 -8.07
N THR A 96 4.30 10.17 -8.02
CA THR A 96 4.65 11.52 -8.47
C THR A 96 5.75 12.17 -7.61
N ILE A 97 5.88 11.74 -6.35
CA ILE A 97 6.86 12.27 -5.39
C ILE A 97 8.05 11.32 -5.20
N GLU A 98 8.48 10.67 -6.28
CA GLU A 98 9.73 9.89 -6.34
C GLU A 98 9.74 8.60 -5.49
N ALA A 99 8.59 7.98 -5.26
CA ALA A 99 8.53 6.64 -4.68
C ALA A 99 9.06 5.58 -5.69
N ASP A 100 10.00 4.74 -5.29
CA ASP A 100 10.46 3.58 -6.07
C ASP A 100 9.54 2.37 -5.88
N ILE A 101 8.95 2.25 -4.68
CA ILE A 101 7.96 1.23 -4.35
C ILE A 101 6.78 1.87 -3.62
N ILE A 102 5.58 1.61 -4.11
CA ILE A 102 4.32 1.91 -3.43
C ILE A 102 3.88 0.69 -2.63
N LYS A 103 3.57 0.93 -1.36
CA LYS A 103 2.87 0.00 -0.49
C LYS A 103 1.42 0.44 -0.37
N GLN A 104 0.49 -0.42 -0.80
CA GLN A 104 -0.95 -0.25 -0.58
C GLN A 104 -1.60 -1.46 0.10
N LYS A 105 -2.77 -1.31 0.73
CA LYS A 105 -3.60 -2.46 1.10
C LYS A 105 -4.24 -3.08 -0.14
N LEU A 106 -4.46 -4.39 -0.15
CA LEU A 106 -5.23 -5.03 -1.21
C LEU A 106 -6.64 -4.40 -1.26
N PRO A 107 -7.17 -4.04 -2.45
CA PRO A 107 -8.48 -3.45 -2.54
C PRO A 107 -9.56 -4.50 -2.26
N GLU A 108 -10.59 -4.10 -1.52
CA GLU A 108 -11.75 -4.94 -1.18
C GLU A 108 -13.05 -4.39 -1.80
N THR A 109 -13.02 -3.14 -2.28
CA THR A 109 -14.15 -2.48 -2.93
C THR A 109 -13.66 -1.54 -4.03
N ASN A 110 -14.58 -0.86 -4.71
CA ASN A 110 -14.29 0.15 -5.71
C ASN A 110 -15.40 1.23 -5.72
N GLY A 111 -15.22 2.30 -6.50
CA GLY A 111 -16.22 3.35 -6.68
C GLY A 111 -16.35 4.29 -5.50
N GLY A 112 -15.29 4.45 -4.71
CA GLY A 112 -15.28 5.36 -3.57
C GLY A 112 -15.55 6.81 -3.97
N PHE A 113 -15.05 7.29 -5.11
CA PHE A 113 -15.35 8.66 -5.57
C PHE A 113 -16.85 8.87 -5.83
N THR A 114 -17.51 7.87 -6.40
CA THR A 114 -18.95 7.93 -6.71
C THR A 114 -19.79 7.81 -5.44
N ALA A 115 -19.50 6.83 -4.58
CA ALA A 115 -20.28 6.58 -3.39
C ALA A 115 -20.16 7.70 -2.34
N LEU A 116 -18.99 8.32 -2.23
CA LEU A 116 -18.72 9.41 -1.29
C LEU A 116 -18.96 10.80 -1.91
N ASN A 117 -19.30 10.85 -3.20
CA ASN A 117 -19.63 12.07 -3.95
C ASN A 117 -18.55 13.17 -3.85
N PHE A 118 -17.28 12.81 -4.07
CA PHE A 118 -16.17 13.76 -4.09
C PHE A 118 -15.14 13.39 -5.17
N GLY A 119 -14.19 14.30 -5.42
CA GLY A 119 -13.13 14.08 -6.39
C GLY A 119 -13.64 14.05 -7.83
N LYS A 120 -12.86 13.41 -8.71
CA LYS A 120 -13.20 13.26 -10.14
C LYS A 120 -12.89 11.85 -10.58
N THR A 121 -13.82 11.25 -11.31
CA THR A 121 -13.71 9.90 -11.86
C THR A 121 -14.48 9.81 -13.17
N SER A 122 -14.10 8.86 -14.03
CA SER A 122 -14.80 8.56 -15.28
C SER A 122 -15.67 7.32 -15.12
N LYS A 123 -16.88 7.33 -15.69
CA LYS A 123 -17.77 6.15 -15.70
C LYS A 123 -17.09 4.91 -16.31
N LYS A 124 -16.18 5.13 -17.27
CA LYS A 124 -15.42 4.06 -17.94
C LYS A 124 -14.55 3.25 -17.00
N ILE A 125 -14.10 3.84 -15.88
CA ILE A 125 -13.34 3.11 -14.88
C ILE A 125 -14.15 1.90 -14.41
N TYR A 126 -15.45 2.09 -14.17
CA TYR A 126 -16.32 1.07 -13.61
C TYR A 126 -17.03 0.19 -14.64
N SER A 127 -17.19 0.67 -15.88
CA SER A 127 -17.85 -0.09 -16.95
C SER A 127 -16.88 -0.88 -17.83
N ASP A 128 -15.68 -0.35 -18.08
CA ASP A 128 -14.80 -0.85 -19.14
C ASP A 128 -13.42 -1.30 -18.59
N LEU A 129 -12.89 -0.61 -17.57
CA LEU A 129 -11.49 -0.75 -17.14
C LEU A 129 -11.29 -1.63 -15.89
N THR A 130 -12.35 -1.94 -15.16
CA THR A 130 -12.28 -2.73 -13.94
C THR A 130 -13.56 -3.56 -13.77
N THR A 131 -13.50 -4.56 -12.90
CA THR A 131 -14.66 -5.34 -12.47
C THR A 131 -14.63 -5.49 -10.96
N THR A 132 -15.56 -6.25 -10.39
CA THR A 132 -15.51 -6.64 -8.97
C THR A 132 -14.49 -7.76 -8.70
N HIS A 133 -13.83 -8.29 -9.73
CA HIS A 133 -12.81 -9.31 -9.54
C HIS A 133 -11.57 -8.69 -8.85
N PRO A 134 -11.03 -9.32 -7.78
CA PRO A 134 -9.96 -8.72 -7.00
C PRO A 134 -8.67 -8.47 -7.79
N ILE A 135 -8.39 -9.31 -8.80
CA ILE A 135 -7.26 -9.10 -9.72
C ILE A 135 -7.45 -7.81 -10.52
N ASP A 136 -8.66 -7.52 -11.01
CA ASP A 136 -8.91 -6.33 -11.83
C ASP A 136 -8.86 -5.04 -11.00
N MET A 137 -9.40 -5.08 -9.78
CA MET A 137 -9.28 -3.99 -8.81
C MET A 137 -7.82 -3.73 -8.43
N THR A 138 -7.04 -4.78 -8.21
CA THR A 138 -5.60 -4.65 -7.90
C THR A 138 -4.82 -4.18 -9.12
N ARG A 139 -5.17 -4.63 -10.32
CA ARG A 139 -4.56 -4.16 -11.58
C ARG A 139 -4.81 -2.67 -11.78
N TYR A 140 -5.97 -2.17 -11.36
CA TYR A 140 -6.23 -0.73 -11.36
C TYR A 140 -5.28 0.04 -10.42
N GLN A 141 -4.95 -0.51 -9.23
CA GLN A 141 -3.91 0.07 -8.38
C GLN A 141 -2.53 0.06 -9.08
N VAL A 142 -2.16 -1.03 -9.75
CA VAL A 142 -0.89 -1.17 -10.50
C VAL A 142 -0.83 -0.16 -11.66
N ALA A 143 -1.93 0.05 -12.37
CA ALA A 143 -2.01 1.03 -13.45
C ALA A 143 -1.68 2.44 -12.99
N ASN A 144 -2.13 2.81 -11.78
CA ASN A 144 -1.81 4.09 -11.14
C ASN A 144 -0.35 4.21 -10.69
N CYS A 145 0.41 3.10 -10.65
CA CYS A 145 1.86 3.08 -10.47
C CYS A 145 2.61 3.08 -11.81
N TYR A 146 2.12 3.87 -12.79
CA TYR A 146 2.63 3.92 -14.17
C TYR A 146 2.71 2.53 -14.82
N MET A 147 1.59 1.79 -14.79
CA MET A 147 1.50 0.43 -15.36
C MET A 147 2.54 -0.53 -14.76
N GLY A 148 2.86 -0.36 -13.47
CA GLY A 148 3.83 -1.19 -12.75
C GLY A 148 5.30 -0.80 -12.95
N ARG A 149 5.60 0.31 -13.65
CA ARG A 149 6.97 0.85 -13.73
C ARG A 149 7.50 1.20 -12.33
N ILE A 150 6.64 1.74 -11.49
CA ILE A 150 6.90 1.85 -10.06
C ILE A 150 6.24 0.66 -9.37
N GLY A 151 7.01 -0.01 -8.52
CA GLY A 151 6.57 -1.26 -7.93
C GLY A 151 5.37 -1.10 -7.01
N LEU A 152 4.35 -1.94 -7.18
CA LEU A 152 3.27 -2.07 -6.19
C LEU A 152 3.46 -3.33 -5.35
N ILE A 153 3.61 -3.13 -4.04
CA ILE A 153 3.50 -4.20 -3.05
C ILE A 153 2.20 -4.06 -2.26
N ASN A 154 1.51 -5.18 -2.04
CA ASN A 154 0.31 -5.19 -1.21
C ASN A 154 0.59 -5.77 0.19
N SER A 155 -0.35 -5.56 1.10
CA SER A 155 -0.46 -6.34 2.33
C SER A 155 -1.89 -6.85 2.48
N GLY A 156 -2.05 -8.04 3.04
CA GLY A 156 -3.36 -8.53 3.46
C GLY A 156 -3.91 -7.75 4.67
N GLY A 157 -5.14 -8.09 5.08
CA GLY A 157 -5.80 -7.54 6.27
C GLY A 157 -5.06 -7.82 7.58
N ALA A 158 -5.68 -7.49 8.72
CA ALA A 158 -5.11 -7.79 10.03
C ALA A 158 -4.84 -9.30 10.22
N SER A 159 -3.98 -9.65 11.19
CA SER A 159 -3.77 -11.06 11.56
C SER A 159 -5.08 -11.63 12.12
N ALA A 160 -5.49 -12.77 11.58
CA ALA A 160 -6.67 -13.51 11.98
C ALA A 160 -6.34 -14.92 12.50
N GLY A 161 -5.06 -15.20 12.78
CA GLY A 161 -4.62 -16.48 13.33
C GLY A 161 -4.51 -17.58 12.28
N GLU A 162 -5.31 -18.65 12.41
CA GLU A 162 -5.17 -19.87 11.61
C GLU A 162 -5.33 -19.64 10.10
N SER A 163 -6.12 -18.64 9.69
CA SER A 163 -6.32 -18.31 8.27
C SER A 163 -5.21 -17.47 7.64
N ASP A 164 -4.23 -16.98 8.43
CA ASP A 164 -3.25 -16.00 7.94
C ASP A 164 -2.38 -16.52 6.80
N LEU A 165 -2.03 -17.80 6.81
CA LEU A 165 -1.26 -18.41 5.72
C LEU A 165 -2.06 -18.38 4.40
N LYS A 166 -3.31 -18.83 4.45
CA LYS A 166 -4.21 -18.86 3.29
C LYS A 166 -4.45 -17.44 2.75
N GLU A 167 -4.69 -16.48 3.63
CA GLU A 167 -4.92 -15.09 3.23
C GLU A 167 -3.64 -14.42 2.68
N ALA A 168 -2.47 -14.74 3.23
CA ALA A 168 -1.20 -14.26 2.71
C ALA A 168 -0.92 -14.80 1.30
N VAL A 169 -1.09 -16.11 1.09
CA VAL A 169 -0.94 -16.75 -0.22
C VAL A 169 -1.96 -16.20 -1.22
N LYS A 170 -3.23 -16.08 -0.84
CA LYS A 170 -4.27 -15.47 -1.68
C LYS A 170 -3.91 -14.04 -2.09
N THR A 171 -3.45 -13.23 -1.14
CA THR A 171 -3.01 -11.85 -1.41
C THR A 171 -1.81 -11.83 -2.37
N ALA A 172 -0.85 -12.73 -2.19
CA ALA A 172 0.30 -12.87 -3.09
C ALA A 172 -0.12 -13.25 -4.51
N VAL A 173 -1.03 -14.21 -4.65
CA VAL A 173 -1.56 -14.62 -5.95
C VAL A 173 -2.28 -13.46 -6.61
N ILE A 174 -3.16 -12.75 -5.90
CA ILE A 174 -3.89 -11.60 -6.48
C ILE A 174 -2.93 -10.49 -6.91
N ASN A 175 -1.97 -10.11 -6.06
CA ASN A 175 -0.99 -9.07 -6.38
C ASN A 175 -0.15 -9.45 -7.60
N LYS A 176 0.44 -10.66 -7.61
CA LYS A 176 1.25 -11.12 -8.75
C LYS A 176 0.45 -11.19 -10.04
N ARG A 177 -0.75 -11.80 -10.00
CA ARG A 177 -1.64 -11.90 -11.18
C ARG A 177 -2.03 -10.51 -11.71
N ALA A 178 -2.15 -9.51 -10.85
CA ALA A 178 -2.47 -8.13 -11.23
C ALA A 178 -1.27 -7.35 -11.80
N GLY A 179 -0.05 -7.91 -11.77
CA GLY A 179 1.20 -7.23 -12.18
C GLY A 179 1.91 -6.48 -11.04
N GLY A 180 1.51 -6.69 -9.79
CA GLY A 180 2.28 -6.26 -8.62
C GLY A 180 3.53 -7.11 -8.41
N MET A 181 4.46 -6.60 -7.60
CA MET A 181 5.81 -7.17 -7.49
C MET A 181 6.15 -7.78 -6.13
N GLY A 182 5.21 -7.79 -5.19
CA GLY A 182 5.52 -8.29 -3.85
C GLY A 182 4.45 -8.08 -2.81
N LEU A 183 4.70 -8.67 -1.65
CA LEU A 183 3.98 -8.42 -0.41
C LEU A 183 4.91 -7.85 0.64
N ILE A 184 4.33 -7.09 1.57
CA ILE A 184 4.98 -6.78 2.84
C ILE A 184 4.22 -7.43 3.99
N SER A 185 4.96 -8.15 4.84
CA SER A 185 4.42 -8.85 6.01
C SER A 185 5.11 -8.39 7.28
N GLY A 186 4.30 -8.00 8.27
CA GLY A 186 4.76 -7.64 9.61
C GLY A 186 4.16 -8.60 10.63
N ARG A 187 3.16 -8.13 11.37
CA ARG A 187 2.49 -8.89 12.44
C ARG A 187 2.14 -10.35 12.08
N LYS A 188 1.63 -10.61 10.87
CA LYS A 188 1.27 -11.97 10.42
C LYS A 188 2.45 -12.96 10.45
N ALA A 189 3.67 -12.50 10.19
CA ALA A 189 4.86 -13.33 10.25
C ALA A 189 5.51 -13.32 11.65
N PHE A 190 5.59 -12.15 12.28
CA PHE A 190 6.42 -11.95 13.47
C PHE A 190 5.70 -12.11 14.82
N GLN A 191 4.36 -12.18 14.86
CA GLN A 191 3.60 -12.44 16.10
C GLN A 191 3.22 -13.93 16.25
N ARG A 192 4.00 -14.83 15.65
CA ARG A 192 3.78 -16.29 15.63
C ARG A 192 5.05 -17.03 16.05
N PRO A 193 4.98 -18.33 16.38
CA PRO A 193 6.18 -19.13 16.55
C PRO A 193 7.08 -19.06 15.31
N LEU A 194 8.40 -19.00 15.52
CA LEU A 194 9.39 -18.76 14.47
C LEU A 194 9.18 -19.64 13.22
N ALA A 195 9.00 -20.95 13.43
CA ALA A 195 8.79 -21.91 12.35
C ALA A 195 7.54 -21.60 11.51
N GLU A 196 6.47 -21.08 12.13
CA GLU A 196 5.26 -20.70 11.41
C GLU A 196 5.43 -19.42 10.62
N GLY A 197 6.14 -18.43 11.20
CA GLY A 197 6.47 -17.18 10.53
C GLY A 197 7.35 -17.41 9.30
N VAL A 198 8.39 -18.23 9.42
CA VAL A 198 9.27 -18.63 8.31
C VAL A 198 8.47 -19.34 7.22
N ARG A 199 7.63 -20.32 7.58
CA ARG A 199 6.77 -21.02 6.62
C ARG A 199 5.82 -20.07 5.88
N LEU A 200 5.27 -19.06 6.56
CA LEU A 200 4.41 -18.06 5.93
C LEU A 200 5.18 -17.20 4.92
N LEU A 201 6.40 -16.77 5.26
CA LEU A 201 7.24 -15.98 4.35
C LEU A 201 7.66 -16.80 3.13
N ASN A 202 8.07 -18.05 3.31
CA ASN A 202 8.42 -18.94 2.20
C ASN A 202 7.22 -19.18 1.28
N ALA A 203 6.02 -19.42 1.83
CA ALA A 203 4.82 -19.62 1.02
C ALA A 203 4.47 -18.38 0.17
N ILE A 204 4.75 -17.16 0.65
CA ILE A 204 4.61 -15.94 -0.15
C ILE A 204 5.66 -15.94 -1.28
N GLN A 205 6.92 -16.23 -0.97
CA GLN A 205 8.01 -16.28 -1.95
C GLN A 205 7.75 -17.31 -3.05
N ASP A 206 7.25 -18.49 -2.68
CA ASP A 206 6.90 -19.57 -3.61
C ASP A 206 5.87 -19.10 -4.66
N VAL A 207 4.90 -18.25 -4.28
CA VAL A 207 3.96 -17.66 -5.25
C VAL A 207 4.68 -16.79 -6.28
N TYR A 208 5.65 -15.97 -5.86
CA TYR A 208 6.41 -15.11 -6.78
C TYR A 208 7.40 -15.88 -7.64
N LEU A 209 7.98 -16.97 -7.12
CA LEU A 209 8.89 -17.85 -7.85
C LEU A 209 8.16 -18.87 -8.75
N SER A 210 6.90 -19.18 -8.48
CA SER A 210 6.12 -20.16 -9.24
C SER A 210 5.82 -19.66 -10.67
N PRO A 211 6.20 -20.40 -11.72
CA PRO A 211 5.87 -20.05 -13.11
C PRO A 211 4.37 -20.23 -13.41
N ASP A 212 3.64 -21.03 -12.62
CA ASP A 212 2.20 -21.29 -12.81
C ASP A 212 1.33 -20.08 -12.46
N VAL A 213 1.82 -19.20 -11.59
CA VAL A 213 1.15 -17.94 -11.27
C VAL A 213 1.65 -16.85 -12.22
N THR A 214 1.04 -16.78 -13.40
CA THR A 214 1.36 -15.78 -14.43
C THR A 214 0.77 -14.40 -14.11
N ILE A 215 1.12 -13.37 -14.88
CA ILE A 215 0.30 -12.15 -14.95
C ILE A 215 -0.99 -12.48 -15.72
N ALA A 216 -2.12 -11.92 -15.30
CA ALA A 216 -3.45 -12.13 -15.86
C ALA A 216 -3.86 -11.01 -16.81
#